data_AF-A0AAU3I8P9-F1
#
_entry.id   AF-A0AAU3I8P9-F1
#
_cell.length_a   1.000
_cell.length_b   1.000
_cell.length_c   1.000
_cell.angle_alpha   90.00
_cell.angle_beta   90.00
_cell.angle_gamma   90.00
#
_symmetry.space_group_name_H-M   'P 1'
#
loop_
_entity.id
_entity.type
_entity.pdbx_description
1 polymer ?
#
loop_
_entity_poly.entity_id
_entity_poly.type
_entity_poly.pdbx_seq_one_letter_code
_entity_poly.pdbx_strand_id
1 'polypeptide(L)'
;MVERDGPVIRTHYGTHGTIRHPPLTAGTDPAEVTGLIRRQQEAFAARCEPAEWRTYNHDPIQMDGPLRTAGFTAVGPTRTLLIAELDDLVGEVAPAKGMRVRRLDYGYRRLRELDHLVEACGPYTRGLADIREDHGNLLNWGLNVQLLEAEARTVGAGWAEAVGATEFAAVRGLTGPHAEFVHHWVRWARNSRSLHLGPGPAPDRRYLTAEAPTGPVLDALRAAGFRAVSTVRVYVWSPNGTPPADSRPVSMLFDDRDHDALCDEFKARFAFKPSHTYYPAIEEPPDSVTWHVGDVTDTRHAYRLRRDLPDDHRAARLQNIIERGLRVHVRPGEHLHSVDWWHQGYRFDPARVGAPGQPTWPGTACWEGDYYMLLTRDLRMGTFWHPWEESLCVFGTELLAEVEDDLTAILGTVMRRGGRNVGNVWTYESKGSP
;
A
#
# COMPACT_ATOMS: atom_id res chain seq x y z
N MET A 1 -4.10 -1.02 8.61
CA MET A 1 -5.48 -0.84 9.11
C MET A 1 -5.56 0.42 9.96
N VAL A 2 -6.68 1.15 9.94
CA VAL A 2 -6.89 2.36 10.74
C VAL A 2 -8.06 2.17 11.70
N GLU A 3 -7.85 2.47 12.98
CA GLU A 3 -8.87 2.40 14.02
C GLU A 3 -9.00 3.75 14.74
N ARG A 4 -10.21 4.00 15.27
CA ARG A 4 -10.49 5.20 16.06
C ARG A 4 -10.94 4.82 17.47
N ASP A 5 -10.35 5.45 18.47
CA ASP A 5 -10.72 5.37 19.88
C ASP A 5 -10.91 6.80 20.39
N GLY A 6 -12.16 7.28 20.35
CA GLY A 6 -12.50 8.68 20.63
C GLY A 6 -11.74 9.65 19.71
N PRO A 7 -10.89 10.54 20.26
CA PRO A 7 -10.08 11.46 19.45
C PRO A 7 -8.84 10.79 18.85
N VAL A 8 -8.43 9.62 19.35
CA VAL A 8 -7.20 8.95 18.92
C VAL A 8 -7.47 8.14 17.66
N ILE A 9 -6.54 8.25 16.71
CA ILE A 9 -6.45 7.43 15.51
C ILE A 9 -5.20 6.57 15.65
N ARG A 10 -5.38 5.25 15.60
CA ARG A 10 -4.32 4.26 15.50
C ARG A 10 -4.19 3.79 14.07
N THR A 11 -2.97 3.76 13.56
CA THR A 11 -2.66 3.07 12.30
C THR A 11 -1.80 1.86 12.62
N HIS A 12 -2.29 0.67 12.28
CA HIS A 12 -1.62 -0.62 12.47
C HIS A 12 -1.04 -1.06 11.13
N TYR A 13 0.25 -1.34 11.13
CA TYR A 13 1.01 -1.71 9.95
C TYR A 13 1.36 -3.20 9.91
N GLY A 14 1.07 -3.97 10.97
CA GLY A 14 1.44 -5.37 11.11
C GLY A 14 2.85 -5.60 11.65
N THR A 15 3.76 -4.63 11.50
CA THR A 15 5.13 -4.63 12.05
C THR A 15 5.29 -3.66 13.22
N HIS A 16 4.51 -2.59 13.20
CA HIS A 16 4.46 -1.52 14.19
C HIS A 16 3.14 -0.75 14.01
N GLY A 17 2.94 0.33 14.74
CA GLY A 17 1.89 1.27 14.42
C GLY A 17 2.17 2.68 14.91
N THR A 18 1.30 3.60 14.48
CA THR A 18 1.40 5.02 14.84
C THR A 18 0.13 5.50 15.49
N ILE A 19 0.28 6.38 16.48
CA ILE A 19 -0.79 7.02 17.22
C ILE A 19 -0.81 8.50 16.85
N ARG A 20 -1.99 9.01 16.50
CA ARG A 20 -2.25 10.42 16.23
C ARG A 20 -3.54 10.85 16.90
N HIS A 21 -3.63 12.10 17.31
CA HIS A 21 -4.86 12.70 17.81
C HIS A 21 -4.88 14.20 17.46
N PRO A 22 -6.06 14.82 17.33
CA PRO A 22 -6.14 16.28 17.40
C PRO A 22 -5.72 16.76 18.80
N PRO A 23 -5.42 18.05 18.98
CA PRO A 23 -5.11 18.60 20.29
C PRO A 23 -6.19 18.21 21.32
N LEU A 24 -5.76 17.64 22.44
CA LEU A 24 -6.66 17.34 23.56
C LEU A 24 -7.10 18.66 24.20
N THR A 25 -8.34 18.73 24.68
CA THR A 25 -8.92 19.94 25.26
C THR A 25 -8.22 20.34 26.55
N ALA A 26 -7.95 21.63 26.73
CA ALA A 26 -7.45 22.15 28.00
C ALA A 26 -8.44 21.80 29.12
N GLY A 27 -7.98 21.06 30.13
CA GLY A 27 -8.80 20.59 31.25
C GLY A 27 -9.17 19.10 31.22
N THR A 28 -8.70 18.31 30.25
CA THR A 28 -8.78 16.85 30.32
C THR A 28 -8.07 16.35 31.58
N ASP A 29 -8.74 15.50 32.34
CA ASP A 29 -8.23 14.96 33.61
C ASP A 29 -6.96 14.12 33.35
N PRO A 30 -5.87 14.29 34.12
CA PRO A 30 -4.70 13.40 34.07
C PRO A 30 -5.05 11.89 34.13
N ALA A 31 -6.10 11.50 34.86
CA ALA A 31 -6.56 10.13 34.90
C ALA A 31 -7.14 9.66 33.55
N GLU A 32 -7.84 10.55 32.83
CA GLU A 32 -8.34 10.28 31.48
C GLU A 32 -7.19 10.12 30.48
N VAL A 33 -6.16 10.97 30.56
CA VAL A 33 -4.95 10.86 29.73
C VAL A 33 -4.25 9.52 29.97
N THR A 34 -4.09 9.13 31.24
CA THR A 34 -3.49 7.84 31.60
C THR A 34 -4.32 6.66 31.09
N GLY A 35 -5.65 6.73 31.24
CA GLY A 35 -6.57 5.74 30.70
C GLY A 35 -6.53 5.66 29.17
N LEU A 36 -6.36 6.79 28.48
CA LEU A 36 -6.20 6.85 27.03
C LEU A 36 -4.93 6.12 26.59
N ILE A 37 -3.79 6.42 27.23
CA ILE A 37 -2.50 5.79 26.91
C ILE A 37 -2.57 4.27 27.12
N ARG A 38 -3.13 3.82 28.25
CA ARG A 38 -3.29 2.38 28.55
C ARG A 38 -4.08 1.65 27.46
N ARG A 39 -5.20 2.21 27.00
CA ARG A 39 -5.99 1.60 25.90
C ARG A 39 -5.18 1.46 24.61
N GLN A 40 -4.27 2.39 24.34
CA GLN A 40 -3.40 2.28 23.17
C GLN A 40 -2.40 1.14 23.36
N GLN A 41 -1.75 1.06 24.53
CA GLN A 41 -0.83 -0.04 24.84
C GLN A 41 -1.51 -1.40 24.75
N GLU A 42 -2.74 -1.53 25.25
CA GLU A 42 -3.53 -2.77 25.14
C GLU A 42 -3.82 -3.16 23.69
N ALA A 43 -4.24 -2.19 22.85
CA ALA A 43 -4.50 -2.43 21.43
C ALA A 43 -3.24 -2.88 20.67
N PHE A 44 -2.10 -2.27 20.94
CA PHE A 44 -0.81 -2.61 20.31
C PHE A 44 -0.21 -3.91 20.86
N ALA A 45 -0.36 -4.18 22.16
CA ALA A 45 0.03 -5.46 22.78
C ALA A 45 -0.72 -6.65 22.18
N ALA A 46 -2.04 -6.50 21.95
CA ALA A 46 -2.87 -7.55 21.36
C ALA A 46 -2.37 -8.00 19.97
N ARG A 47 -1.57 -7.17 19.29
CA ARG A 47 -0.98 -7.44 17.98
C ARG A 47 0.54 -7.65 17.99
N CYS A 48 1.16 -7.61 19.17
CA CYS A 48 2.62 -7.62 19.30
C CYS A 48 3.32 -6.53 18.46
N GLU A 49 2.68 -5.37 18.32
CA GLU A 49 3.17 -4.25 17.52
C GLU A 49 3.75 -3.15 18.42
N PRO A 50 4.98 -2.67 18.17
CA PRO A 50 5.47 -1.43 18.74
C PRO A 50 4.63 -0.24 18.31
N ALA A 51 4.45 0.73 19.21
CA ALA A 51 3.65 1.93 19.00
C ALA A 51 4.53 3.17 18.96
N GLU A 52 4.41 3.96 17.89
CA GLU A 52 5.01 5.29 17.77
C GLU A 52 3.97 6.37 18.07
N TRP A 53 4.25 7.25 19.03
CA TRP A 53 3.43 8.41 19.38
C TRP A 53 4.19 9.71 19.14
N ARG A 54 3.65 10.57 18.27
CA ARG A 54 4.20 11.91 18.01
C ARG A 54 3.50 12.94 18.90
N THR A 55 4.26 13.77 19.59
CA THR A 55 3.72 14.85 20.45
C THR A 55 4.21 16.20 19.97
N TYR A 56 3.35 17.21 19.97
CA TYR A 56 3.71 18.55 19.51
C TYR A 56 3.73 19.53 20.68
N ASN A 57 4.74 20.40 20.72
CA ASN A 57 4.91 21.35 21.82
C ASN A 57 3.79 22.42 21.86
N HIS A 58 3.05 22.61 20.77
CA HIS A 58 1.88 23.50 20.74
C HIS A 58 0.59 22.83 21.26
N ASP A 59 0.62 21.53 21.59
CA ASP A 59 -0.53 20.85 22.15
C ASP A 59 -0.87 21.45 23.54
N PRO A 60 -2.15 21.70 23.86
CA PRO A 60 -2.55 22.24 25.17
C PRO A 60 -2.15 21.36 26.35
N ILE A 61 -2.02 20.05 26.11
CA ILE A 61 -1.59 19.06 27.09
C ILE A 61 -0.24 18.50 26.66
N GLN A 62 0.75 18.64 27.54
CA GLN A 62 2.09 18.09 27.31
C GLN A 62 2.09 16.60 27.63
N MET A 63 2.25 15.78 26.59
CA MET A 63 2.16 14.32 26.66
C MET A 63 3.49 13.65 27.04
N ASP A 64 4.60 14.38 27.11
CA ASP A 64 5.93 13.83 27.36
C ASP A 64 6.05 13.14 28.73
N GLY A 65 5.55 13.78 29.80
CA GLY A 65 5.53 13.21 31.14
C GLY A 65 4.66 11.95 31.23
N PRO A 66 3.37 12.02 30.86
CA PRO A 66 2.47 10.87 30.84
C PRO A 66 2.99 9.68 30.03
N LEU A 67 3.53 9.91 28.83
CA LEU A 67 4.06 8.84 27.97
C LEU A 67 5.28 8.17 28.61
N ARG A 68 6.21 8.94 29.20
CA ARG A 68 7.38 8.37 29.89
C ARG A 68 6.98 7.53 31.10
N THR A 69 6.01 8.00 31.89
CA THR A 69 5.46 7.23 33.02
C THR A 69 4.83 5.91 32.56
N ALA A 70 4.21 5.90 31.39
CA ALA A 70 3.65 4.68 30.77
C ALA A 70 4.72 3.77 30.11
N GLY A 71 6.00 4.13 30.17
CA GLY A 71 7.10 3.33 29.62
C GLY A 71 7.43 3.59 28.15
N PHE A 72 6.91 4.66 27.55
CA PHE A 72 7.40 5.10 26.25
C PHE A 72 8.78 5.77 26.37
N THR A 73 9.62 5.55 25.36
CA THR A 73 10.97 6.13 25.28
C THR A 73 11.05 7.11 24.11
N ALA A 74 11.70 8.25 24.33
CA ALA A 74 11.86 9.24 23.26
C ALA A 74 12.92 8.77 22.26
N VAL A 75 12.60 8.76 20.97
CA VAL A 75 13.50 8.31 19.90
C VAL A 75 13.91 9.48 19.02
N GLY A 76 15.20 9.52 18.66
CA GLY A 76 15.76 10.58 17.82
C GLY A 76 15.80 11.97 18.46
N PRO A 77 16.31 12.97 17.73
CA PRO A 77 16.33 14.35 18.17
C PRO A 77 14.93 14.98 18.15
N THR A 78 14.73 16.02 18.97
CA THR A 78 13.60 16.93 18.78
C THR A 78 13.70 17.59 17.41
N ARG A 79 12.58 17.68 16.68
CA ARG A 79 12.53 18.32 15.36
C ARG A 79 11.71 19.60 15.43
N THR A 80 12.07 20.58 14.60
CA THR A 80 11.25 21.77 14.36
C THR A 80 10.16 21.43 13.36
N LEU A 81 8.90 21.72 13.70
CA LEU A 81 7.78 21.67 12.76
C LEU A 81 7.73 22.98 11.98
N LEU A 82 7.74 22.84 10.66
CA LEU A 82 7.78 23.93 9.69
C LEU A 82 6.53 23.92 8.83
N ILE A 83 6.09 25.10 8.41
CA ILE A 83 5.01 25.29 7.44
C ILE A 83 5.39 26.40 6.45
N ALA A 84 4.91 26.33 5.22
CA ALA A 84 4.95 27.42 4.27
C ALA A 84 3.67 27.43 3.43
N GLU A 85 3.19 28.61 3.07
CA GLU A 85 2.21 28.76 1.98
C GLU A 85 2.91 28.48 0.65
N LEU A 86 2.21 27.82 -0.27
CA LEU A 86 2.80 27.48 -1.56
C LEU A 86 3.24 28.71 -2.36
N ASP A 87 2.62 29.86 -2.13
CA ASP A 87 2.94 31.13 -2.82
C ASP A 87 4.14 31.86 -2.21
N ASP A 88 4.50 31.57 -0.96
CA ASP A 88 5.62 32.21 -0.24
C ASP A 88 6.95 31.46 -0.42
N LEU A 89 6.91 30.27 -1.02
CA LEU A 89 8.10 29.46 -1.22
C LEU A 89 8.97 30.01 -2.34
N VAL A 90 10.29 29.88 -2.15
CA VAL A 90 11.28 30.29 -3.16
C VAL A 90 10.97 29.64 -4.50
N GLY A 91 11.14 30.42 -5.57
CA GLY A 91 10.99 29.96 -6.95
C GLY A 91 12.01 28.90 -7.36
N GLU A 92 12.14 28.67 -8.66
CA GLU A 92 13.06 27.66 -9.19
C GLU A 92 14.51 27.93 -8.78
N VAL A 93 15.07 27.06 -7.93
CA VAL A 93 16.49 27.03 -7.57
C VAL A 93 17.18 26.03 -8.49
N ALA A 94 18.10 26.51 -9.32
CA ALA A 94 18.85 25.65 -10.21
C ALA A 94 19.83 24.76 -9.42
N PRO A 95 19.95 23.46 -9.77
CA PRO A 95 20.98 22.62 -9.18
C PRO A 95 22.40 23.11 -9.57
N ALA A 96 23.40 22.73 -8.79
CA ALA A 96 24.79 23.08 -9.08
C ALA A 96 25.23 22.57 -10.46
N LYS A 97 26.23 23.22 -11.07
CA LYS A 97 26.74 22.86 -12.40
C LYS A 97 27.12 21.37 -12.46
N GLY A 98 26.62 20.66 -13.46
CA GLY A 98 26.84 19.22 -13.64
C GLY A 98 25.86 18.32 -12.89
N MET A 99 24.96 18.91 -12.09
CA MET A 99 23.88 18.21 -11.43
C MET A 99 22.55 18.47 -12.13
N ARG A 100 21.61 17.54 -11.99
CA ARG A 100 20.23 17.69 -12.44
C ARG A 100 19.27 17.11 -11.41
N VAL A 101 18.09 17.71 -11.30
CA VAL A 101 16.98 17.12 -10.56
C VAL A 101 16.18 16.22 -11.51
N ARG A 102 15.86 15.01 -11.07
CA ARG A 102 15.01 14.07 -11.79
C ARG A 102 13.98 13.50 -10.83
N ARG A 103 12.75 13.35 -11.29
CA ARG A 103 11.73 12.64 -10.53
C ARG A 103 12.05 11.14 -10.51
N LEU A 104 11.75 10.46 -9.39
CA LEU A 104 11.71 9.00 -9.39
C LEU A 104 10.46 8.56 -10.17
N ASP A 105 10.68 7.90 -11.29
CA ASP A 105 9.65 7.31 -12.13
C ASP A 105 9.67 5.78 -12.05
N TYR A 106 8.64 5.13 -12.58
CA TYR A 106 8.54 3.67 -12.67
C TYR A 106 9.72 3.06 -13.46
N GLY A 107 10.19 1.88 -13.03
CA GLY A 107 11.29 1.17 -13.69
C GLY A 107 12.67 1.73 -13.34
N TYR A 108 12.83 2.35 -12.17
CA TYR A 108 14.09 2.99 -11.81
C TYR A 108 15.15 1.93 -11.49
N ARG A 109 16.09 1.73 -12.41
CA ARG A 109 17.06 0.64 -12.34
C ARG A 109 18.07 0.72 -11.18
N ARG A 110 18.17 1.86 -10.48
CA ARG A 110 19.15 2.10 -9.39
C ARG A 110 18.50 2.27 -8.01
N LEU A 111 17.39 1.57 -7.76
CA LEU A 111 16.73 1.59 -6.45
C LEU A 111 17.68 1.23 -5.30
N ARG A 112 18.57 0.24 -5.45
CA ARG A 112 19.54 -0.12 -4.41
C ARG A 112 20.50 1.02 -4.04
N GLU A 113 20.94 1.80 -5.03
CA GLU A 113 21.79 2.97 -4.77
C GLU A 113 21.02 4.04 -3.98
N LEU A 114 19.76 4.27 -4.35
CA LEU A 114 18.87 5.17 -3.62
C LEU A 114 18.63 4.68 -2.18
N ASP A 115 18.35 3.39 -1.99
CA ASP A 115 18.10 2.81 -0.67
C ASP A 115 19.32 2.96 0.24
N HIS A 116 20.54 2.68 -0.27
CA HIS A 116 21.79 2.89 0.47
C HIS A 116 22.03 4.38 0.83
N LEU A 117 21.77 5.29 -0.12
CA LEU A 117 21.90 6.73 0.14
C LEU A 117 20.93 7.19 1.23
N VAL A 118 19.67 6.76 1.15
CA VAL A 118 18.63 7.11 2.11
C VAL A 118 18.99 6.55 3.50
N GLU A 119 19.42 5.29 3.59
CA GLU A 119 19.82 4.68 4.87
C GLU A 119 20.97 5.45 5.55
N ALA A 120 21.95 5.92 4.77
CA ALA A 120 23.11 6.64 5.30
C ALA A 120 22.80 8.05 5.84
N CYS A 121 21.69 8.67 5.42
CA CYS A 121 21.35 10.05 5.76
C CYS A 121 20.18 10.20 6.76
N GLY A 122 19.64 9.10 7.29
CA GLY A 122 18.60 9.12 8.30
C GLY A 122 19.04 9.76 9.64
N PRO A 123 18.13 9.94 10.61
CA PRO A 123 16.73 9.52 10.60
C PRO A 123 15.77 10.52 9.95
N TYR A 124 14.67 10.01 9.40
CA TYR A 124 13.63 10.81 8.74
C TYR A 124 12.32 10.84 9.55
N THR A 125 11.44 11.76 9.19
CA THR A 125 10.06 11.80 9.73
C THR A 125 9.29 10.52 9.46
N ARG A 126 9.49 9.96 8.27
CA ARG A 126 8.99 8.67 7.81
C ARG A 126 9.89 8.21 6.65
N GLY A 127 10.46 7.01 6.78
CA GLY A 127 11.42 6.48 5.82
C GLY A 127 10.80 6.28 4.43
N LEU A 128 11.61 6.39 3.38
CA LEU A 128 11.15 6.18 2.01
C LEU A 128 10.67 4.72 1.79
N ALA A 129 11.33 3.74 2.41
CA ALA A 129 10.93 2.33 2.36
C ALA A 129 9.53 2.14 2.95
N ASP A 130 9.27 2.62 4.17
CA ASP A 130 7.94 2.52 4.79
C ASP A 130 6.86 3.19 3.94
N ILE A 131 7.15 4.37 3.37
CA ILE A 131 6.20 5.08 2.52
C ILE A 131 5.90 4.26 1.26
N ARG A 132 6.91 3.67 0.61
CA ARG A 132 6.71 2.84 -0.58
C ARG A 132 5.88 1.60 -0.25
N GLU A 133 6.16 0.98 0.89
CA GLU A 133 5.45 -0.19 1.41
C GLU A 133 3.98 0.12 1.71
N ASP A 134 3.71 1.27 2.33
CA ASP A 134 2.39 1.68 2.82
C ASP A 134 1.49 2.29 1.74
N HIS A 135 2.09 3.05 0.81
CA HIS A 135 1.35 3.85 -0.16
C HIS A 135 1.32 3.24 -1.55
N GLY A 136 2.12 2.21 -1.87
CA GLY A 136 1.97 1.53 -3.16
C GLY A 136 2.07 2.46 -4.39
N ASN A 137 1.07 2.44 -5.31
CA ASN A 137 1.01 3.27 -6.55
C ASN A 137 0.98 4.78 -6.36
N LEU A 138 0.99 5.27 -5.12
CA LEU A 138 0.91 6.71 -4.95
C LEU A 138 2.17 7.42 -5.43
N LEU A 139 3.22 6.72 -5.86
CA LEU A 139 4.30 7.31 -6.64
C LEU A 139 3.71 8.08 -7.84
N ASN A 140 4.01 9.38 -7.90
CA ASN A 140 3.46 10.40 -8.79
C ASN A 140 2.07 10.92 -8.44
N TRP A 141 1.30 10.19 -7.63
CA TRP A 141 -0.02 10.58 -7.21
C TRP A 141 0.02 11.20 -5.83
N GLY A 142 0.00 10.40 -4.76
CA GLY A 142 0.11 10.86 -3.37
C GLY A 142 1.54 10.99 -2.82
N LEU A 143 2.57 10.59 -3.57
CA LEU A 143 3.99 10.63 -3.20
C LEU A 143 4.83 11.17 -4.35
N ASN A 144 5.69 12.13 -4.06
CA ASN A 144 6.62 12.71 -5.03
C ASN A 144 8.05 12.65 -4.52
N VAL A 145 8.88 11.84 -5.19
CA VAL A 145 10.29 11.66 -4.86
C VAL A 145 11.13 12.35 -5.92
N GLN A 146 12.03 13.23 -5.47
CA GLN A 146 13.02 13.93 -6.29
C GLN A 146 14.40 13.35 -6.02
N LEU A 147 15.17 13.19 -7.08
CA LEU A 147 16.54 12.69 -7.09
C LEU A 147 17.44 13.80 -7.61
N LEU A 148 18.55 14.05 -6.92
CA LEU A 148 19.65 14.85 -7.43
C LEU A 148 20.69 13.90 -8.03
N GLU A 149 21.00 14.10 -9.31
CA GLU A 149 21.95 13.27 -10.03
C GLU A 149 23.18 14.06 -10.46
N ALA A 150 24.36 13.47 -10.24
CA ALA A 150 25.64 13.95 -10.74
C ALA A 150 26.32 12.82 -11.51
N GLU A 151 26.72 13.05 -12.77
CA GLU A 151 27.47 12.07 -13.59
C GLU A 151 26.90 10.63 -13.54
N ALA A 152 25.56 10.51 -13.64
CA ALA A 152 24.81 9.26 -13.57
C ALA A 152 24.82 8.51 -12.22
N ARG A 153 25.10 9.20 -11.11
CA ARG A 153 24.93 8.72 -9.73
C ARG A 153 23.85 9.49 -9.00
N THR A 154 23.15 8.85 -8.08
CA THR A 154 22.22 9.53 -7.17
C THR A 154 23.02 10.08 -5.99
N VAL A 155 23.08 11.41 -5.88
CA VAL A 155 23.84 12.12 -4.84
C VAL A 155 22.93 12.82 -3.83
N GLY A 156 21.63 12.88 -4.09
CA GLY A 156 20.64 13.41 -3.17
C GLY A 156 19.26 12.86 -3.48
N ALA A 157 18.40 12.81 -2.47
CA ALA A 157 17.01 12.44 -2.59
C ALA A 157 16.15 13.21 -1.59
N GLY A 158 14.90 13.44 -1.97
CA GLY A 158 13.89 13.97 -1.08
C GLY A 158 12.52 13.46 -1.48
N TRP A 159 11.61 13.36 -0.53
CA TRP A 159 10.24 12.92 -0.81
C TRP A 159 9.20 13.68 -0.02
N ALA A 160 8.09 13.98 -0.69
CA ALA A 160 6.92 14.62 -0.11
C ALA A 160 5.67 13.78 -0.37
N GLU A 161 4.76 13.72 0.60
CA GLU A 161 3.49 13.01 0.49
C GLU A 161 2.29 13.96 0.66
N ALA A 162 1.20 13.67 -0.04
CA ALA A 162 -0.06 14.35 0.14
C ALA A 162 -0.70 13.90 1.45
N VAL A 163 -1.17 14.84 2.28
CA VAL A 163 -1.74 14.51 3.59
C VAL A 163 -3.24 14.33 3.45
N GLY A 164 -3.69 13.11 3.16
CA GLY A 164 -5.11 12.74 3.07
C GLY A 164 -5.93 13.71 2.21
N ALA A 165 -7.17 13.99 2.60
CA ALA A 165 -8.04 14.98 1.94
C ALA A 165 -7.84 16.43 2.44
N THR A 166 -6.69 16.74 3.04
CA THR A 166 -6.42 18.08 3.60
C THR A 166 -5.81 19.03 2.57
N GLU A 167 -5.59 20.27 2.95
CA GLU A 167 -4.87 21.28 2.16
C GLU A 167 -3.34 21.16 2.24
N PHE A 168 -2.82 20.16 2.97
CA PHE A 168 -1.39 20.01 3.25
C PHE A 168 -0.73 18.95 2.36
N ALA A 169 0.49 19.23 1.93
CA ALA A 169 1.48 18.24 1.56
C ALA A 169 2.64 18.28 2.58
N ALA A 170 3.29 17.16 2.83
CA ALA A 170 4.33 17.05 3.86
C ALA A 170 5.63 16.49 3.27
N VAL A 171 6.72 17.23 3.41
CA VAL A 171 8.08 16.74 3.18
C VAL A 171 8.41 15.73 4.28
N ARG A 172 8.69 14.48 3.90
CA ARG A 172 8.91 13.37 4.82
C ARG A 172 10.37 13.00 5.00
N GLY A 173 11.23 13.34 4.03
CA GLY A 173 12.66 13.21 4.16
C GLY A 173 13.44 13.94 3.08
N LEU A 174 14.69 14.26 3.43
CA LEU A 174 15.68 14.97 2.65
C LEU A 174 17.04 14.41 3.05
N THR A 175 17.82 13.89 2.11
CA THR A 175 19.17 13.35 2.37
C THR A 175 20.22 14.44 2.57
N GLY A 176 19.83 15.72 2.46
CA GLY A 176 20.71 16.88 2.52
C GLY A 176 19.93 18.19 2.33
N PRO A 177 20.61 19.35 2.33
CA PRO A 177 20.01 20.67 2.19
C PRO A 177 19.57 20.99 0.75
N HIS A 178 18.72 20.14 0.17
CA HIS A 178 18.31 20.18 -1.25
C HIS A 178 17.13 21.13 -1.50
N ALA A 179 17.38 22.44 -1.42
CA ALA A 179 16.36 23.47 -1.69
C ALA A 179 15.80 23.40 -3.12
N GLU A 180 16.59 22.89 -4.07
CA GLU A 180 16.21 22.67 -5.46
C GLU A 180 14.99 21.74 -5.61
N PHE A 181 14.65 20.90 -4.63
CA PHE A 181 13.46 20.05 -4.69
C PHE A 181 12.15 20.80 -4.40
N VAL A 182 12.21 21.93 -3.70
CA VAL A 182 11.02 22.64 -3.18
C VAL A 182 10.09 23.05 -4.32
N HIS A 183 10.61 23.67 -5.38
CA HIS A 183 9.81 24.12 -6.51
C HIS A 183 9.09 22.97 -7.24
N HIS A 184 9.72 21.79 -7.32
CA HIS A 184 9.09 20.60 -7.90
C HIS A 184 7.93 20.09 -7.04
N TRP A 185 8.06 20.15 -5.71
CA TRP A 185 6.97 19.81 -4.80
C TRP A 185 5.85 20.83 -4.81
N VAL A 186 6.14 22.13 -4.96
CA VAL A 186 5.10 23.15 -5.16
C VAL A 186 4.30 22.86 -6.43
N ARG A 187 4.98 22.62 -7.56
CA ARG A 187 4.32 22.27 -8.82
C ARG A 187 3.49 20.99 -8.70
N TRP A 188 4.00 19.99 -8.00
CA TRP A 188 3.29 18.73 -7.76
C TRP A 188 2.07 18.93 -6.84
N ALA A 189 2.21 19.66 -5.73
CA ALA A 189 1.14 19.94 -4.78
C ALA A 189 -0.04 20.69 -5.43
N ARG A 190 0.25 21.63 -6.35
CA ARG A 190 -0.77 22.36 -7.12
C ARG A 190 -1.50 21.47 -8.14
N ASN A 191 -0.93 20.35 -8.53
CA ASN A 191 -1.56 19.43 -9.48
C ASN A 191 -2.54 18.50 -8.76
N SER A 192 -3.70 19.07 -8.38
CA SER A 192 -4.73 18.40 -7.59
C SER A 192 -5.27 17.12 -8.24
N ARG A 193 -5.32 17.05 -9.58
CA ARG A 193 -5.74 15.84 -10.32
C ARG A 193 -4.83 14.64 -10.06
N SER A 194 -3.53 14.87 -9.86
CA SER A 194 -2.59 13.78 -9.55
C SER A 194 -2.74 13.30 -8.10
N LEU A 195 -3.22 14.14 -7.17
CA LEU A 195 -3.22 13.86 -5.73
C LEU A 195 -4.52 13.25 -5.20
N HIS A 196 -5.48 12.98 -6.07
CA HIS A 196 -6.84 12.61 -5.69
C HIS A 196 -7.05 11.10 -5.76
N LEU A 197 -7.29 10.49 -4.59
CA LEU A 197 -7.30 9.04 -4.39
C LEU A 197 -8.54 8.55 -3.63
N GLY A 198 -9.50 9.44 -3.39
CA GLY A 198 -10.73 9.15 -2.67
C GLY A 198 -11.94 9.64 -3.45
N PRO A 199 -13.17 9.42 -2.96
CA PRO A 199 -14.36 10.01 -3.56
C PRO A 199 -14.42 11.52 -3.33
N GLY A 200 -14.89 12.29 -4.32
CA GLY A 200 -15.14 13.74 -4.20
C GLY A 200 -14.24 14.59 -5.11
N PRO A 201 -14.19 15.92 -4.93
CA PRO A 201 -13.21 16.75 -5.61
C PRO A 201 -11.83 16.63 -4.97
N ALA A 202 -10.77 16.78 -5.76
CA ALA A 202 -9.41 16.90 -5.25
C ALA A 202 -9.29 18.12 -4.32
N PRO A 203 -8.68 17.98 -3.12
CA PRO A 203 -8.50 19.12 -2.23
C PRO A 203 -7.52 20.11 -2.85
N ASP A 204 -7.80 21.40 -2.68
CA ASP A 204 -6.87 22.47 -3.04
C ASP A 204 -5.73 22.52 -2.02
N ARG A 205 -4.50 22.26 -2.47
CA ARG A 205 -3.33 22.22 -1.60
C ARG A 205 -2.77 23.62 -1.48
N ARG A 206 -2.68 24.11 -0.25
CA ARG A 206 -2.26 25.48 0.08
C ARG A 206 -0.95 25.55 0.86
N TYR A 207 -0.58 24.45 1.53
CA TYR A 207 0.57 24.44 2.43
C TYR A 207 1.50 23.25 2.19
N LEU A 208 2.80 23.52 2.32
CA LEU A 208 3.83 22.49 2.52
C LEU A 208 4.27 22.50 3.99
N THR A 209 4.35 21.32 4.59
CA THR A 209 4.91 21.12 5.93
C THR A 209 6.19 20.32 5.86
N ALA A 210 7.07 20.52 6.83
CA ALA A 210 8.30 19.76 6.97
C ALA A 210 8.66 19.62 8.44
N GLU A 211 9.45 18.61 8.76
CA GLU A 211 10.04 18.44 10.08
C GLU A 211 11.54 18.20 9.93
N ALA A 212 12.35 18.97 10.64
CA ALA A 212 13.80 18.82 10.57
C ALA A 212 14.45 19.04 11.96
N PRO A 213 15.44 18.24 12.34
CA PRO A 213 16.29 18.57 13.49
C PRO A 213 17.13 19.82 13.18
N THR A 214 17.74 20.41 14.21
CA THR A 214 18.71 21.49 14.02
C THR A 214 19.85 21.04 13.12
N GLY A 215 20.16 21.81 12.08
CA GLY A 215 21.22 21.52 11.13
C GLY A 215 20.93 22.04 9.72
N PRO A 216 21.76 21.66 8.73
CA PRO A 216 21.72 22.24 7.38
C PRO A 216 20.37 22.09 6.67
N VAL A 217 19.65 21.00 6.90
CA VAL A 217 18.32 20.77 6.31
C VAL A 217 17.31 21.79 6.83
N LEU A 218 17.31 22.07 8.14
CA LEU A 218 16.44 23.09 8.73
C LEU A 218 16.75 24.48 8.19
N ASP A 219 18.04 24.81 8.05
CA ASP A 219 18.48 26.09 7.52
C ASP A 219 18.08 26.27 6.06
N ALA A 220 18.23 25.23 5.24
CA ALA A 220 17.81 25.23 3.84
C ALA A 220 16.29 25.40 3.69
N LEU A 221 15.49 24.70 4.51
CA LEU A 221 14.03 24.85 4.49
C LEU A 221 13.61 26.26 4.89
N ARG A 222 14.26 26.86 5.91
CA ARG A 222 13.99 28.26 6.30
C ARG A 222 14.36 29.24 5.19
N ALA A 223 15.52 29.06 4.56
CA ALA A 223 15.94 29.86 3.42
C ALA A 223 14.98 29.71 2.21
N ALA A 224 14.34 28.55 2.07
CA ALA A 224 13.33 28.29 1.05
C ALA A 224 11.94 28.91 1.36
N GLY A 225 11.75 29.54 2.52
CA GLY A 225 10.50 30.22 2.89
C GLY A 225 9.68 29.52 3.98
N PHE A 226 10.14 28.39 4.54
CA PHE A 226 9.43 27.73 5.62
C PHE A 226 9.58 28.47 6.96
N ARG A 227 8.46 28.66 7.68
CA ARG A 227 8.43 29.23 9.03
C ARG A 227 8.28 28.15 10.09
N ALA A 228 9.01 28.29 11.19
CA ALA A 228 8.88 27.41 12.35
C ALA A 228 7.60 27.74 13.13
N VAL A 229 6.83 26.70 13.48
CA VAL A 229 5.56 26.86 14.20
C VAL A 229 5.49 26.08 15.50
N SER A 230 6.27 25.02 15.63
CA SER A 230 6.32 24.21 16.85
C SER A 230 7.55 23.32 16.86
N THR A 231 7.66 22.46 17.86
CA THR A 231 8.57 21.34 17.88
C THR A 231 7.78 20.04 18.01
N VAL A 232 8.33 18.95 17.50
CA VAL A 232 7.78 17.61 17.67
C VAL A 232 8.78 16.71 18.35
N ARG A 233 8.27 15.77 19.15
CA ARG A 233 9.03 14.65 19.68
C ARG A 233 8.32 13.34 19.41
N VAL A 234 9.11 12.31 19.14
CA VAL A 234 8.62 10.95 18.89
C VAL A 234 8.90 10.09 20.10
N TYR A 235 7.90 9.34 20.53
CA TYR A 235 7.95 8.38 21.61
C TYR A 235 7.61 7.00 21.08
N VAL A 236 8.38 5.98 21.46
CA VAL A 236 8.14 4.59 21.07
C VAL A 236 7.94 3.74 22.32
N TRP A 237 6.96 2.87 22.25
CA TRP A 237 6.73 1.81 23.24
C TRP A 237 6.66 0.47 22.52
N SER A 238 7.23 -0.56 23.12
CA SER A 238 7.17 -1.93 22.60
C SER A 238 6.43 -2.81 23.60
N PRO A 239 5.53 -3.69 23.14
CA PRO A 239 4.91 -4.67 24.01
C PRO A 239 5.96 -5.68 24.51
N ASN A 240 5.77 -6.17 25.73
CA ASN A 240 6.60 -7.25 26.25
C ASN A 240 6.21 -8.58 25.59
N GLY A 241 7.19 -9.43 25.31
CA GLY A 241 6.94 -10.80 24.81
C GLY A 241 7.46 -11.02 23.39
N THR A 242 6.60 -11.60 22.55
CA THR A 242 6.92 -12.01 21.17
C THR A 242 7.47 -10.83 20.37
N PRO A 243 8.60 -11.01 19.64
CA PRO A 243 9.10 -9.97 18.75
C PRO A 243 8.04 -9.54 17.73
N PRO A 244 8.06 -8.27 17.29
CA PRO A 244 7.21 -7.85 16.20
C PRO A 244 7.51 -8.65 14.94
N ALA A 245 6.51 -8.77 14.06
CA ALA A 245 6.75 -9.27 12.72
C ALA A 245 7.79 -8.40 12.01
N ASP A 246 8.62 -9.03 11.20
CA ASP A 246 9.69 -8.39 10.41
C ASP A 246 9.19 -7.77 9.11
N SER A 247 7.98 -8.14 8.68
CA SER A 247 7.42 -7.83 7.37
C SER A 247 5.95 -7.42 7.46
N ARG A 248 5.52 -6.56 6.52
CA ARG A 248 4.13 -6.15 6.42
C ARG A 248 3.28 -7.37 6.04
N PRO A 249 2.05 -7.46 6.57
CA PRO A 249 1.11 -8.52 6.19
C PRO A 249 0.68 -8.38 4.73
N VAL A 250 0.76 -7.16 4.18
CA VAL A 250 0.47 -6.84 2.78
C VAL A 250 1.55 -5.88 2.31
N SER A 251 2.18 -6.23 1.20
CA SER A 251 3.15 -5.42 0.49
C SER A 251 2.67 -5.25 -0.94
N MET A 252 2.61 -4.00 -1.42
CA MET A 252 2.32 -3.77 -2.83
C MET A 252 3.57 -4.04 -3.67
N LEU A 253 3.39 -4.75 -4.77
CA LEU A 253 4.45 -5.08 -5.70
C LEU A 253 4.56 -3.97 -6.75
N PHE A 254 5.35 -2.93 -6.45
CA PHE A 254 5.64 -1.83 -7.38
C PHE A 254 7.12 -1.79 -7.73
N ASP A 255 7.44 -1.80 -9.04
CA ASP A 255 8.82 -1.85 -9.54
C ASP A 255 9.62 -2.95 -8.80
N ASP A 256 8.91 -4.04 -8.50
CA ASP A 256 9.36 -5.14 -7.70
C ASP A 256 9.83 -6.23 -8.66
N ARG A 257 11.13 -6.56 -8.58
CA ARG A 257 11.72 -7.58 -9.43
C ARG A 257 11.08 -8.95 -9.21
N ASP A 258 10.56 -9.23 -8.01
CA ASP A 258 9.87 -10.47 -7.73
C ASP A 258 8.54 -10.54 -8.48
N HIS A 259 7.87 -9.39 -8.71
CA HIS A 259 6.65 -9.31 -9.51
C HIS A 259 6.90 -9.46 -11.00
N ASP A 260 7.91 -8.78 -11.55
CA ASP A 260 8.29 -8.94 -12.95
C ASP A 260 8.70 -10.40 -13.22
N ALA A 261 9.51 -10.98 -12.33
CA ALA A 261 9.91 -12.38 -12.41
C ALA A 261 8.70 -13.34 -12.33
N LEU A 262 7.76 -13.08 -11.41
CA LEU A 262 6.52 -13.86 -11.30
C LEU A 262 5.69 -13.79 -12.59
N CYS A 263 5.55 -12.61 -13.18
CA CYS A 263 4.79 -12.42 -14.42
C CYS A 263 5.48 -13.13 -15.60
N ASP A 264 6.81 -13.05 -15.71
CA ASP A 264 7.57 -13.74 -16.76
C ASP A 264 7.52 -15.27 -16.59
N GLU A 265 7.65 -15.77 -15.36
CA GLU A 265 7.50 -17.19 -15.04
C GLU A 265 6.08 -17.68 -15.35
N PHE A 266 5.04 -16.89 -15.03
CA PHE A 266 3.65 -17.22 -15.37
C PHE A 266 3.43 -17.31 -16.88
N LYS A 267 3.92 -16.31 -17.63
CA LYS A 267 3.88 -16.31 -19.11
C LYS A 267 4.53 -17.56 -19.68
N ALA A 268 5.71 -17.90 -19.19
CA ALA A 268 6.48 -19.05 -19.67
C ALA A 268 5.78 -20.37 -19.32
N ARG A 269 5.28 -20.52 -18.08
CA ARG A 269 4.69 -21.77 -17.59
C ARG A 269 3.34 -22.09 -18.22
N PHE A 270 2.50 -21.08 -18.39
CA PHE A 270 1.11 -21.25 -18.86
C PHE A 270 0.90 -20.71 -20.29
N ALA A 271 1.97 -20.43 -21.02
CA ALA A 271 1.95 -19.89 -22.38
C ALA A 271 0.96 -18.72 -22.55
N PHE A 272 0.93 -17.81 -21.57
CA PHE A 272 -0.11 -16.80 -21.47
C PHE A 272 -0.11 -15.84 -22.68
N LYS A 273 -1.24 -15.82 -23.39
CA LYS A 273 -1.50 -15.04 -24.62
C LYS A 273 -2.78 -14.23 -24.41
N PRO A 274 -2.69 -13.01 -23.86
CA PRO A 274 -3.86 -12.18 -23.62
C PRO A 274 -4.59 -11.88 -24.95
N SER A 275 -5.91 -12.06 -24.95
CA SER A 275 -6.77 -11.84 -26.09
C SER A 275 -8.23 -11.62 -25.65
N HIS A 276 -8.86 -10.62 -26.25
CA HIS A 276 -10.28 -10.35 -26.14
C HIS A 276 -11.16 -11.14 -27.14
N THR A 277 -10.57 -11.99 -27.98
CA THR A 277 -11.29 -12.73 -29.04
C THR A 277 -10.88 -14.19 -29.19
N TYR A 278 -9.80 -14.63 -28.53
CA TYR A 278 -9.27 -15.99 -28.61
C TYR A 278 -9.12 -16.56 -27.21
N TYR A 279 -9.85 -17.64 -26.93
CA TYR A 279 -9.90 -18.26 -25.61
C TYR A 279 -9.53 -19.75 -25.68
N PRO A 280 -8.91 -20.34 -24.63
CA PRO A 280 -8.45 -19.67 -23.41
C PRO A 280 -7.17 -18.86 -23.63
N ALA A 281 -6.89 -17.91 -22.75
CA ALA A 281 -5.67 -17.12 -22.81
C ALA A 281 -4.44 -17.83 -22.23
N ILE A 282 -4.63 -18.92 -21.48
CA ILE A 282 -3.56 -19.75 -20.93
C ILE A 282 -3.68 -21.21 -21.39
N GLU A 283 -2.55 -21.90 -21.46
CA GLU A 283 -2.50 -23.37 -21.43
C GLU A 283 -2.76 -23.83 -19.99
N GLU A 284 -4.03 -24.12 -19.70
CA GLU A 284 -4.45 -24.58 -18.37
C GLU A 284 -3.71 -25.87 -17.99
N PRO A 285 -3.16 -25.96 -16.77
CA PRO A 285 -2.38 -27.13 -16.35
C PRO A 285 -3.29 -28.37 -16.19
N PRO A 286 -2.75 -29.60 -16.24
CA PRO A 286 -3.57 -30.82 -16.16
C PRO A 286 -4.44 -30.91 -14.88
N ASP A 287 -3.92 -30.40 -13.77
CA ASP A 287 -4.58 -30.25 -12.48
C ASP A 287 -5.32 -28.92 -12.39
N SER A 288 -6.25 -28.68 -13.33
CA SER A 288 -7.12 -27.51 -13.35
C SER A 288 -8.57 -27.84 -13.65
N VAL A 289 -9.46 -26.97 -13.18
CA VAL A 289 -10.88 -26.96 -13.49
C VAL A 289 -11.30 -25.51 -13.75
N THR A 290 -12.07 -25.31 -14.82
CA THR A 290 -12.51 -23.98 -15.24
C THR A 290 -14.04 -23.91 -15.31
N TRP A 291 -14.61 -22.86 -14.75
CA TRP A 291 -16.04 -22.59 -14.74
C TRP A 291 -16.37 -21.26 -15.43
N HIS A 292 -17.59 -21.17 -15.95
CA HIS A 292 -18.17 -19.89 -16.36
C HIS A 292 -18.67 -19.14 -15.12
N VAL A 293 -18.44 -17.83 -15.07
CA VAL A 293 -18.66 -16.98 -13.89
C VAL A 293 -19.47 -15.73 -14.20
N GLY A 294 -19.82 -15.48 -15.48
CA GLY A 294 -20.59 -14.31 -15.91
C GLY A 294 -21.91 -14.10 -15.15
N ASP A 295 -22.66 -15.18 -14.90
CA ASP A 295 -23.95 -15.13 -14.18
C ASP A 295 -23.83 -14.85 -12.67
N VAL A 296 -22.62 -15.00 -12.12
CA VAL A 296 -22.33 -14.77 -10.68
C VAL A 296 -21.85 -13.35 -10.42
N THR A 297 -21.31 -12.73 -11.45
CA THR A 297 -20.40 -11.61 -11.28
C THR A 297 -20.95 -10.27 -11.74
N ASP A 298 -22.19 -10.23 -12.24
CA ASP A 298 -22.87 -9.05 -12.84
C ASP A 298 -21.85 -8.09 -13.48
N THR A 299 -21.06 -8.64 -14.39
CA THR A 299 -19.93 -7.99 -15.10
C THR A 299 -20.36 -6.83 -15.98
N ARG A 300 -21.68 -6.55 -16.05
CA ARG A 300 -22.26 -5.44 -16.82
C ARG A 300 -22.46 -4.18 -15.98
N HIS A 301 -22.16 -4.20 -14.68
CA HIS A 301 -22.22 -3.02 -13.83
C HIS A 301 -20.87 -2.32 -13.74
N ALA A 302 -20.80 -1.15 -14.38
CA ALA A 302 -19.64 -0.27 -14.35
C ALA A 302 -19.12 0.00 -12.93
N TYR A 303 -17.89 -0.47 -12.65
CA TYR A 303 -16.99 0.04 -11.62
C TYR A 303 -17.45 -0.05 -10.15
N ARG A 304 -18.31 -1.02 -9.79
CA ARG A 304 -18.53 -1.30 -8.36
C ARG A 304 -17.63 -2.44 -7.90
N LEU A 305 -16.52 -2.01 -7.29
CA LEU A 305 -15.65 -2.78 -6.40
C LEU A 305 -16.44 -3.90 -5.70
N ARG A 306 -16.23 -5.16 -6.11
CA ARG A 306 -16.88 -6.36 -5.53
C ARG A 306 -16.55 -6.59 -4.03
N ARG A 307 -15.89 -5.63 -3.38
CA ARG A 307 -15.33 -5.74 -2.02
C ARG A 307 -16.37 -5.61 -0.90
N ASP A 308 -17.53 -4.97 -1.15
CA ASP A 308 -18.54 -4.71 -0.12
C ASP A 308 -19.85 -5.48 -0.36
N LEU A 309 -19.77 -6.63 -1.04
CA LEU A 309 -20.93 -7.47 -1.27
C LEU A 309 -21.33 -8.21 0.02
N PRO A 310 -22.63 -8.36 0.31
CA PRO A 310 -23.09 -9.18 1.43
C PRO A 310 -22.55 -10.62 1.35
N ASP A 311 -22.30 -11.26 2.50
CA ASP A 311 -21.70 -12.60 2.57
C ASP A 311 -22.52 -13.68 1.82
N ASP A 312 -23.83 -13.49 1.71
CA ASP A 312 -24.75 -14.39 0.99
C ASP A 312 -24.74 -14.17 -0.54
N HIS A 313 -24.11 -13.08 -1.01
CA HIS A 313 -23.95 -12.81 -2.44
C HIS A 313 -23.04 -13.87 -3.09
N ARG A 314 -23.44 -14.39 -4.26
CA ARG A 314 -22.73 -15.50 -4.93
C ARG A 314 -21.24 -15.21 -5.18
N ALA A 315 -20.89 -13.98 -5.56
CA ALA A 315 -19.49 -13.57 -5.74
C ALA A 315 -18.69 -13.54 -4.42
N ALA A 316 -19.30 -13.13 -3.31
CA ALA A 316 -18.66 -13.16 -1.99
C ALA A 316 -18.47 -14.61 -1.52
N ARG A 317 -19.46 -15.49 -1.74
CA ARG A 317 -19.33 -16.92 -1.47
C ARG A 317 -18.22 -17.58 -2.28
N LEU A 318 -18.12 -17.28 -3.58
CA LEU A 318 -17.02 -17.74 -4.44
C LEU A 318 -15.67 -17.29 -3.88
N GLN A 319 -15.55 -16.01 -3.55
CA GLN A 319 -14.34 -15.44 -2.96
C GLN A 319 -13.95 -16.20 -1.68
N ASN A 320 -14.91 -16.40 -0.76
CA ASN A 320 -14.69 -17.09 0.51
C ASN A 320 -14.23 -18.54 0.32
N ILE A 321 -14.75 -19.26 -0.68
CA ILE A 321 -14.32 -20.63 -1.00
C ILE A 321 -12.86 -20.64 -1.45
N ILE A 322 -12.47 -19.73 -2.36
CA ILE A 322 -11.09 -19.64 -2.85
C ILE A 322 -10.14 -19.23 -1.72
N GLU A 323 -10.50 -18.22 -0.92
CA GLU A 323 -9.69 -17.79 0.23
C GLU A 323 -9.49 -18.93 1.24
N ARG A 324 -10.56 -19.68 1.55
CA ARG A 324 -10.51 -20.85 2.43
C ARG A 324 -9.54 -21.89 1.89
N GLY A 325 -9.71 -22.32 0.63
CA GLY A 325 -8.87 -23.35 0.02
C GLY A 325 -7.39 -22.94 -0.03
N LEU A 326 -7.11 -21.69 -0.40
CA LEU A 326 -5.74 -21.16 -0.39
C LEU A 326 -5.15 -21.15 1.02
N ARG A 327 -5.89 -20.67 2.03
CA ARG A 327 -5.40 -20.62 3.43
C ARG A 327 -5.04 -22.00 3.98
N VAL A 328 -5.78 -23.05 3.62
CA VAL A 328 -5.52 -24.42 4.08
C VAL A 328 -4.20 -24.96 3.53
N HIS A 329 -3.83 -24.59 2.30
CA HIS A 329 -2.70 -25.19 1.60
C HIS A 329 -1.48 -24.30 1.44
N VAL A 330 -1.54 -23.02 1.83
CA VAL A 330 -0.35 -22.18 1.94
C VAL A 330 0.51 -22.65 3.12
N ARG A 331 1.81 -22.82 2.88
CA ARG A 331 2.77 -23.23 3.90
C ARG A 331 2.92 -22.13 4.96
N PRO A 332 3.24 -22.45 6.22
CA PRO A 332 3.54 -21.43 7.21
C PRO A 332 4.63 -20.45 6.72
N GLY A 333 4.32 -19.15 6.71
CA GLY A 333 5.21 -18.09 6.22
C GLY A 333 5.28 -17.93 4.70
N GLU A 334 4.56 -18.76 3.92
CA GLU A 334 4.43 -18.57 2.48
C GLU A 334 3.44 -17.44 2.17
N HIS A 335 3.77 -16.61 1.19
CA HIS A 335 2.94 -15.49 0.76
C HIS A 335 2.12 -15.85 -0.47
N LEU A 336 0.91 -15.30 -0.54
CA LEU A 336 0.10 -15.27 -1.76
C LEU A 336 0.38 -14.01 -2.55
N HIS A 337 0.17 -14.12 -3.86
CA HIS A 337 0.33 -13.04 -4.82
C HIS A 337 -1.00 -12.80 -5.52
N SER A 338 -1.51 -11.58 -5.38
CA SER A 338 -2.64 -11.04 -6.11
C SER A 338 -2.03 -10.19 -7.23
N VAL A 339 -2.26 -10.55 -8.49
CA VAL A 339 -1.59 -9.93 -9.65
C VAL A 339 -2.62 -9.61 -10.71
N ASP A 340 -2.67 -8.34 -11.10
CA ASP A 340 -3.35 -7.87 -12.31
C ASP A 340 -2.30 -7.78 -13.42
N TRP A 341 -2.62 -8.27 -14.62
CA TRP A 341 -1.65 -8.40 -15.71
C TRP A 341 -1.03 -7.07 -16.18
N TRP A 342 -1.79 -5.96 -16.15
CA TRP A 342 -1.28 -4.63 -16.53
C TRP A 342 -1.13 -3.69 -15.35
N HIS A 343 -1.67 -4.06 -14.20
CA HIS A 343 -1.66 -3.23 -13.01
C HIS A 343 -0.83 -3.85 -11.90
N GLN A 344 -0.97 -3.28 -10.71
CA GLN A 344 -0.15 -3.62 -9.59
C GLN A 344 -0.59 -4.90 -8.93
N GLY A 345 0.38 -5.67 -8.47
CA GLY A 345 0.13 -6.79 -7.61
C GLY A 345 0.30 -6.47 -6.13
N TYR A 346 -0.11 -7.42 -5.29
CA TYR A 346 0.18 -7.46 -3.87
C TYR A 346 0.80 -8.80 -3.54
N ARG A 347 1.81 -8.79 -2.68
CA ARG A 347 2.24 -9.98 -1.93
C ARG A 347 1.69 -9.85 -0.53
N PHE A 348 1.15 -10.93 0.03
CA PHE A 348 0.58 -10.88 1.38
C PHE A 348 0.64 -12.22 2.10
N ASP A 349 0.71 -12.15 3.43
CA ASP A 349 0.62 -13.31 4.31
C ASP A 349 -0.87 -13.61 4.56
N PRO A 350 -1.42 -14.72 4.04
CA PRO A 350 -2.83 -15.05 4.23
C PRO A 350 -3.21 -15.20 5.71
N ALA A 351 -2.29 -15.59 6.61
CA ALA A 351 -2.59 -15.73 8.04
C ALA A 351 -2.80 -14.39 8.75
N ARG A 352 -2.38 -13.28 8.14
CA ARG A 352 -2.39 -11.93 8.73
C ARG A 352 -3.32 -10.94 8.04
N VAL A 353 -4.24 -11.43 7.20
CA VAL A 353 -5.27 -10.62 6.53
C VAL A 353 -6.66 -11.23 6.69
N GLY A 354 -7.70 -10.41 6.55
CA GLY A 354 -9.10 -10.83 6.46
C GLY A 354 -9.81 -11.14 7.79
N ALA A 355 -9.10 -11.34 8.90
CA ALA A 355 -9.73 -11.48 10.21
C ALA A 355 -10.07 -10.10 10.84
N PRO A 356 -11.01 -10.04 11.81
CA PRO A 356 -11.28 -8.80 12.54
C PRO A 356 -10.02 -8.17 13.12
N GLY A 357 -9.78 -6.90 12.81
CA GLY A 357 -8.59 -6.20 13.26
C GLY A 357 -7.32 -6.46 12.43
N GLN A 358 -7.43 -7.13 11.29
CA GLN A 358 -6.35 -7.27 10.30
C GLN A 358 -6.65 -6.41 9.05
N PRO A 359 -5.64 -6.11 8.22
CA PRO A 359 -5.89 -5.58 6.88
C PRO A 359 -6.83 -6.50 6.10
N THR A 360 -7.58 -5.93 5.16
CA THR A 360 -8.43 -6.71 4.27
C THR A 360 -7.58 -7.63 3.39
N TRP A 361 -8.17 -8.77 2.98
CA TRP A 361 -7.56 -9.64 1.99
C TRP A 361 -7.28 -8.84 0.70
N PRO A 362 -6.03 -8.82 0.21
CA PRO A 362 -5.70 -8.10 -1.01
C PRO A 362 -6.25 -8.82 -2.24
N GLY A 363 -7.08 -8.10 -2.99
CA GLY A 363 -7.55 -8.57 -4.28
C GLY A 363 -8.79 -9.44 -4.23
N THR A 364 -9.09 -10.14 -5.33
CA THR A 364 -10.27 -11.00 -5.48
C THR A 364 -9.95 -12.18 -6.42
N ALA A 365 -10.59 -13.34 -6.27
CA ALA A 365 -10.50 -14.45 -7.20
C ALA A 365 -11.00 -14.09 -8.61
N CYS A 366 -11.92 -13.12 -8.73
CA CYS A 366 -12.36 -12.60 -10.01
C CYS A 366 -12.64 -11.09 -9.93
N TRP A 367 -12.05 -10.34 -10.88
CA TRP A 367 -12.00 -8.89 -10.92
C TRP A 367 -12.64 -8.35 -12.22
N GLU A 368 -13.07 -7.09 -12.28
CA GLU A 368 -13.62 -6.50 -13.51
C GLU A 368 -12.50 -5.84 -14.33
N GLY A 369 -12.50 -6.05 -15.65
CA GLY A 369 -11.74 -5.20 -16.59
C GLY A 369 -10.40 -5.75 -17.09
N ASP A 370 -9.68 -6.59 -16.34
CA ASP A 370 -8.40 -7.18 -16.77
C ASP A 370 -8.21 -8.63 -16.31
N TYR A 371 -7.19 -9.29 -16.86
CA TYR A 371 -6.72 -10.59 -16.40
C TYR A 371 -6.22 -10.50 -14.98
N TYR A 372 -6.63 -11.48 -14.19
CA TYR A 372 -6.35 -11.45 -12.77
C TYR A 372 -5.91 -12.81 -12.27
N MET A 373 -4.90 -12.80 -11.41
CA MET A 373 -4.26 -13.99 -10.86
C MET A 373 -4.22 -13.89 -9.33
N LEU A 374 -4.60 -14.97 -8.65
CA LEU A 374 -4.38 -15.12 -7.21
C LEU A 374 -3.71 -16.47 -6.98
N LEU A 375 -2.42 -16.46 -6.64
CA LEU A 375 -1.57 -17.65 -6.73
C LEU A 375 -0.38 -17.63 -5.76
N THR A 376 0.24 -18.80 -5.58
CA THR A 376 1.51 -18.93 -4.85
C THR A 376 2.68 -18.47 -5.72
N ARG A 377 3.80 -18.05 -5.10
CA ARG A 377 4.99 -17.58 -5.84
C ARG A 377 5.55 -18.62 -6.80
N ASP A 378 5.46 -19.90 -6.45
CA ASP A 378 5.99 -21.03 -7.22
C ASP A 378 5.02 -21.57 -8.29
N LEU A 379 3.87 -20.91 -8.47
CA LEU A 379 2.84 -21.27 -9.45
C LEU A 379 2.30 -22.70 -9.28
N ARG A 380 2.39 -23.29 -8.08
CA ARG A 380 1.88 -24.65 -7.83
C ARG A 380 0.36 -24.69 -7.72
N MET A 381 -0.26 -23.61 -7.24
CA MET A 381 -1.71 -23.50 -7.09
C MET A 381 -2.16 -22.06 -7.19
N GLY A 382 -3.42 -21.86 -7.59
CA GLY A 382 -4.02 -20.55 -7.65
C GLY A 382 -5.24 -20.49 -8.56
N THR A 383 -5.57 -19.26 -8.94
CA THR A 383 -6.67 -18.96 -9.84
C THR A 383 -6.22 -18.03 -10.96
N PHE A 384 -6.87 -18.18 -12.12
CA PHE A 384 -6.73 -17.30 -13.27
C PHE A 384 -8.13 -16.90 -13.74
N TRP A 385 -8.42 -15.61 -13.65
CA TRP A 385 -9.65 -15.00 -14.14
C TRP A 385 -9.45 -14.41 -15.54
N HIS A 386 -10.38 -14.75 -16.44
CA HIS A 386 -10.43 -14.23 -17.79
C HIS A 386 -11.68 -13.34 -17.96
N PRO A 387 -11.54 -12.01 -18.14
CA PRO A 387 -12.70 -11.12 -18.15
C PRO A 387 -13.58 -11.27 -19.39
N TRP A 388 -13.00 -11.51 -20.57
CA TRP A 388 -13.79 -11.64 -21.81
C TRP A 388 -14.41 -13.02 -22.05
N GLU A 389 -13.76 -14.10 -21.60
CA GLU A 389 -14.36 -15.44 -21.58
C GLU A 389 -15.35 -15.60 -20.41
N GLU A 390 -15.32 -14.66 -19.45
CA GLU A 390 -16.05 -14.75 -18.18
C GLU A 390 -15.83 -16.10 -17.51
N SER A 391 -14.56 -16.51 -17.43
CA SER A 391 -14.15 -17.81 -16.89
C SER A 391 -13.18 -17.67 -15.73
N LEU A 392 -13.31 -18.57 -14.75
CA LEU A 392 -12.38 -18.73 -13.64
C LEU A 392 -11.74 -20.12 -13.73
N CYS A 393 -10.45 -20.16 -14.04
CA CYS A 393 -9.63 -21.36 -13.96
C CYS A 393 -9.03 -21.45 -12.55
N VAL A 394 -9.22 -22.58 -11.88
CA VAL A 394 -8.57 -22.92 -10.60
C VAL A 394 -7.61 -24.08 -10.87
N PHE A 395 -6.39 -23.98 -10.37
CA PHE A 395 -5.36 -24.99 -10.57
C PHE A 395 -4.61 -25.34 -9.29
N GLY A 396 -4.01 -26.53 -9.28
CA GLY A 396 -3.33 -27.12 -8.14
C GLY A 396 -4.19 -28.18 -7.47
N THR A 397 -3.73 -29.43 -7.47
CA THR A 397 -4.45 -30.59 -6.92
C THR A 397 -4.97 -30.36 -5.49
N GLU A 398 -4.15 -29.78 -4.62
CA GLU A 398 -4.50 -29.50 -3.22
C GLU A 398 -5.65 -28.48 -3.13
N LEU A 399 -5.53 -27.36 -3.85
CA LEU A 399 -6.57 -26.34 -3.88
C LEU A 399 -7.88 -26.89 -4.43
N LEU A 400 -7.84 -27.65 -5.53
CA LEU A 400 -9.03 -28.25 -6.14
C LEU A 400 -9.75 -29.21 -5.20
N ALA A 401 -9.02 -30.02 -4.44
CA ALA A 401 -9.62 -30.95 -3.48
C ALA A 401 -10.47 -30.23 -2.41
N GLU A 402 -10.15 -28.97 -2.10
CA GLU A 402 -10.88 -28.17 -1.11
C GLU A 402 -12.04 -27.35 -1.68
N VAL A 403 -12.00 -26.99 -2.98
CA VAL A 403 -12.90 -25.96 -3.53
C VAL A 403 -13.82 -26.45 -4.64
N GLU A 404 -13.49 -27.54 -5.32
CA GLU A 404 -14.17 -27.93 -6.56
C GLU A 404 -15.68 -28.17 -6.38
N ASP A 405 -16.06 -28.95 -5.36
CA ASP A 405 -17.47 -29.28 -5.10
C ASP A 405 -18.29 -28.03 -4.75
N ASP A 406 -17.75 -27.18 -3.87
CA ASP A 406 -18.39 -25.94 -3.45
C ASP A 406 -18.49 -24.93 -4.60
N LEU A 407 -17.46 -24.81 -5.43
CA LEU A 407 -17.49 -23.96 -6.62
C LEU A 407 -18.50 -24.49 -7.65
N THR A 408 -18.53 -25.79 -7.90
CA THR A 408 -19.48 -26.41 -8.82
C THR A 408 -20.92 -26.21 -8.35
N ALA A 409 -21.16 -26.27 -7.03
CA ALA A 409 -22.48 -26.00 -6.46
C ALA A 409 -22.94 -24.54 -6.70
N ILE A 410 -22.01 -23.58 -6.79
CA ILE A 410 -22.34 -22.17 -7.03
C ILE A 410 -22.33 -21.81 -8.51
N LEU A 411 -21.39 -22.34 -9.29
CA LEU A 411 -21.11 -21.95 -10.67
C LEU A 411 -21.79 -22.85 -11.69
N GLY A 412 -22.22 -24.04 -11.28
CA GLY A 412 -22.86 -25.01 -12.15
C GLY A 412 -21.83 -25.78 -12.98
N THR A 413 -22.14 -26.00 -14.25
CA THR A 413 -21.38 -26.91 -15.11
C THR A 413 -19.95 -26.41 -15.34
N VAL A 414 -19.00 -27.33 -15.16
CA VAL A 414 -17.59 -27.13 -15.50
C VAL A 414 -17.46 -26.89 -17.02
N MET A 415 -16.69 -25.88 -17.42
CA MET A 415 -16.33 -25.64 -18.83
C MET A 415 -15.21 -26.56 -19.28
N ARG A 416 -14.12 -26.62 -18.50
CA ARG A 416 -12.91 -27.37 -18.83
C ARG A 416 -12.32 -28.11 -17.64
N ARG A 417 -11.65 -29.22 -17.92
CA ARG A 417 -10.78 -29.95 -17.00
C ARG A 417 -9.44 -30.18 -17.67
N GLY A 418 -8.35 -29.76 -17.03
CA GLY A 418 -7.00 -29.88 -17.58
C GLY A 418 -6.87 -29.28 -18.97
N GLY A 419 -7.49 -28.11 -19.22
CA GLY A 419 -7.51 -27.45 -20.52
C GLY A 419 -8.44 -28.06 -21.58
N ARG A 420 -9.21 -29.10 -21.26
CA ARG A 420 -10.11 -29.78 -22.21
C ARG A 420 -11.56 -29.50 -21.90
N ASN A 421 -12.34 -29.11 -22.91
CA ASN A 421 -13.77 -28.88 -22.78
C ASN A 421 -14.50 -30.14 -22.30
N VAL A 422 -15.29 -30.01 -21.24
CA VAL A 422 -16.12 -31.10 -20.70
C VAL A 422 -17.58 -30.88 -21.09
N GLY A 423 -17.92 -31.26 -22.32
CA GLY A 423 -19.29 -31.65 -22.68
C GLY A 423 -20.42 -30.65 -22.41
N ASN A 424 -20.21 -29.34 -22.59
CA ASN A 424 -21.22 -28.35 -22.91
C ASN A 424 -20.53 -27.19 -23.62
N VAL A 425 -20.37 -27.34 -24.94
CA VAL A 425 -19.78 -26.31 -25.79
C VAL A 425 -20.78 -25.17 -25.88
N TRP A 426 -20.70 -24.21 -24.97
CA TRP A 426 -21.10 -22.84 -25.30
C TRP A 426 -20.05 -22.34 -26.30
N THR A 427 -20.22 -22.70 -27.57
CA THR A 427 -19.56 -21.97 -28.64
C THR A 427 -20.12 -20.57 -28.56
N TYR A 428 -19.35 -19.64 -28.00
CA TYR A 428 -19.46 -18.26 -28.45
C TYR A 428 -19.19 -18.31 -29.95
N GLU A 429 -20.24 -18.39 -30.75
CA GLU A 429 -20.15 -18.02 -32.15
C GLU A 429 -19.59 -16.60 -32.14
N SER A 430 -18.33 -16.47 -32.54
CA SER A 430 -17.78 -15.19 -32.94
C SER A 430 -18.74 -14.65 -33.99
N LYS A 431 -19.59 -13.69 -33.60
CA LYS A 431 -20.32 -12.86 -34.56
C LYS A 431 -19.28 -12.01 -35.29
N GLY A 432 -18.60 -12.62 -36.25
CA GLY A 432 -18.05 -11.91 -37.38
C GLY A 432 -19.22 -11.22 -38.03
N SER A 433 -19.28 -9.89 -37.89
CA SER A 433 -20.17 -9.10 -38.73
C SER A 433 -19.55 -9.01 -40.13
N PRO A 434 -20.38 -9.03 -41.18
CA PRO A 434 -19.93 -8.99 -42.58
C PRO A 434 -19.23 -7.69 -42.97
#